data_AF-A0A4Q0I404-F1
#
_entry.id   AF-A0A4Q0I404-F1
#
_cell.length_a   1.000
_cell.length_b   1.000
_cell.length_c   1.000
_cell.angle_alpha   90.00
_cell.angle_beta   90.00
_cell.angle_gamma   90.00
#
_symmetry.space_group_name_H-M   'P 1'
#
loop_
_entity.id
_entity.type
_entity.pdbx_description
1 polymer ?
#
loop_
_entity_poly.entity_id
_entity_poly.type
_entity_poly.pdbx_seq_one_letter_code
_entity_poly.pdbx_strand_id
1 'polypeptide(L)'
;MKQICAKGHFRRFLNEDYILHLSILLLCFFPVMASFFMVTNGEGTAFGLGGHLYGIGIPCIFRASTGYNCPACGMTRSFIYMSDFNISAAWAMNRAGALLYLFCVLQIPYRIMLIFNRKIPLERIVVALGIVFLIIIGSVAVGQFTVQFF
;
A
#
# COMPACT_ATOMS: atom_id res chain seq x y z
N MET A 1 -41.33 -21.48 -3.70
CA MET A 1 -40.06 -21.65 -4.44
C MET A 1 -39.30 -20.36 -4.78
N LYS A 2 -39.90 -19.15 -4.79
CA LYS A 2 -39.20 -17.88 -5.12
C LYS A 2 -38.22 -17.34 -4.05
N GLN A 3 -38.38 -17.70 -2.77
CA GLN A 3 -37.56 -17.13 -1.69
C GLN A 3 -36.13 -17.71 -1.57
N ILE A 4 -35.88 -18.91 -2.11
CA ILE A 4 -34.55 -19.55 -2.04
C ILE A 4 -33.59 -18.88 -3.05
N CYS A 5 -34.09 -18.45 -4.21
CA CYS A 5 -33.31 -17.79 -5.25
C CYS A 5 -32.84 -16.38 -4.83
N ALA A 6 -33.69 -15.60 -4.17
CA ALA A 6 -33.33 -14.26 -3.66
C ALA A 6 -32.30 -14.32 -2.52
N LYS A 7 -32.40 -15.33 -1.63
CA LYS A 7 -31.39 -15.59 -0.59
C LYS A 7 -30.03 -15.93 -1.19
N GLY A 8 -30.00 -16.69 -2.28
CA GLY A 8 -28.78 -17.02 -3.01
C GLY A 8 -28.12 -15.80 -3.64
N HIS A 9 -28.88 -14.96 -4.35
CA HIS A 9 -28.36 -13.74 -4.98
C HIS A 9 -27.88 -12.70 -3.96
N PHE A 10 -28.66 -12.46 -2.90
CA PHE A 10 -28.29 -11.53 -1.83
C PHE A 10 -27.08 -12.01 -1.02
N ARG A 11 -26.98 -13.31 -0.73
CA ARG A 11 -25.84 -13.88 -0.02
C ARG A 11 -24.58 -13.93 -0.90
N ARG A 12 -24.74 -14.09 -2.21
CA ARG A 12 -23.64 -13.98 -3.18
C ARG A 12 -23.17 -12.54 -3.29
N PHE A 13 -24.07 -11.56 -3.41
CA PHE A 13 -23.74 -10.12 -3.41
C PHE A 13 -23.01 -9.70 -2.14
N LEU A 14 -23.53 -10.06 -0.95
CA LEU A 14 -22.86 -9.82 0.33
C LEU A 14 -21.51 -10.55 0.48
N ASN A 15 -21.34 -11.72 -0.14
CA ASN A 15 -20.07 -12.43 -0.15
C ASN A 15 -19.08 -11.78 -1.12
N GLU A 16 -19.51 -11.31 -2.29
CA GLU A 16 -18.64 -10.56 -3.22
C GLU A 16 -18.15 -9.26 -2.56
N ASP A 17 -19.02 -8.51 -1.90
CA ASP A 17 -18.64 -7.30 -1.15
C ASP A 17 -17.64 -7.65 -0.03
N TYR A 18 -17.90 -8.71 0.74
CA TYR A 18 -17.01 -9.17 1.81
C TYR A 18 -15.64 -9.62 1.30
N ILE A 19 -15.60 -10.39 0.21
CA ILE A 19 -14.36 -10.86 -0.42
C ILE A 19 -13.56 -9.69 -0.99
N LEU A 20 -14.23 -8.67 -1.56
CA LEU A 20 -13.60 -7.45 -2.02
C LEU A 20 -13.00 -6.64 -0.86
N HIS A 21 -13.72 -6.49 0.26
CA HIS A 21 -13.18 -5.80 1.43
C HIS A 21 -11.99 -6.52 2.04
N LEU A 22 -12.07 -7.86 2.14
CA LEU A 22 -11.01 -8.71 2.65
C LEU A 22 -9.78 -8.71 1.73
N SER A 23 -9.97 -8.78 0.42
CA SER A 23 -8.85 -8.78 -0.54
C SER A 23 -8.06 -7.48 -0.50
N ILE A 24 -8.75 -6.33 -0.43
CA ILE A 24 -8.07 -5.04 -0.34
C ILE A 24 -7.43 -4.85 1.04
N LEU A 25 -8.07 -5.34 2.11
CA LEU A 25 -7.45 -5.35 3.44
C LEU A 25 -6.12 -6.12 3.42
N LEU A 26 -6.10 -7.32 2.84
CA LEU A 26 -4.88 -8.11 2.68
C LEU A 26 -3.83 -7.41 1.81
N LEU A 27 -4.28 -6.79 0.71
CA LEU A 27 -3.41 -6.06 -0.21
C LEU A 27 -2.76 -4.83 0.45
N CYS A 28 -3.43 -4.14 1.36
CA CYS A 28 -2.85 -3.03 2.14
C CYS A 28 -2.03 -3.52 3.35
N PHE A 29 -2.50 -4.56 4.02
CA PHE A 29 -1.88 -5.07 5.25
C PHE A 29 -0.54 -5.73 4.97
N PHE A 30 -0.45 -6.56 3.94
CA PHE A 30 0.77 -7.29 3.60
C PHE A 30 2.01 -6.39 3.38
N PRO A 31 1.97 -5.34 2.54
CA PRO A 31 3.13 -4.47 2.32
C PRO A 31 3.49 -3.60 3.53
N VAL A 32 2.49 -3.15 4.32
CA VAL A 32 2.74 -2.42 5.56
C VAL A 32 3.40 -3.32 6.60
N MET A 33 2.94 -4.57 6.73
CA MET A 33 3.59 -5.54 7.61
C MET A 33 5.00 -5.87 7.13
N ALA A 34 5.19 -6.08 5.83
CA ALA A 34 6.49 -6.40 5.26
C ALA A 34 7.52 -5.29 5.51
N SER A 35 7.10 -4.02 5.50
CA SER A 35 8.02 -2.90 5.76
C SER A 35 8.54 -2.84 7.20
N PHE A 36 7.82 -3.39 8.18
CA PHE A 36 8.34 -3.53 9.55
C PHE A 36 9.47 -4.58 9.68
N PHE A 37 9.52 -5.56 8.77
CA PHE A 37 10.58 -6.58 8.76
C PHE A 37 11.79 -6.20 7.91
N MET A 38 11.64 -5.17 7.07
CA MET A 38 12.69 -4.68 6.20
C MET A 38 13.41 -3.48 6.82
N VAL A 39 14.71 -3.39 6.56
CA VAL A 39 15.57 -2.27 6.93
C VAL A 39 16.18 -1.71 5.66
N THR A 40 16.35 -0.39 5.59
CA THR A 40 16.95 0.29 4.43
C THR A 40 18.09 1.18 4.88
N ASN A 41 19.16 1.22 4.09
CA ASN A 41 20.29 2.15 4.26
C ASN A 41 20.29 3.26 3.19
N GLY A 42 19.21 3.43 2.43
CA GLY A 42 19.13 4.40 1.32
C GLY A 42 19.73 3.92 -0.02
N GLU A 43 20.58 2.89 -0.02
CA GLU A 43 21.14 2.28 -1.25
C GLU A 43 20.62 0.87 -1.58
N GLY A 44 20.34 0.02 -0.58
CA GLY A 44 19.60 -1.24 -0.71
C GLY A 44 18.56 -1.46 0.40
N THR A 45 17.70 -2.46 0.21
CA THR A 45 16.77 -2.96 1.25
C THR A 45 17.27 -4.31 1.73
N ALA A 46 17.44 -4.48 3.04
CA ALA A 46 17.84 -5.72 3.69
C ALA A 46 16.72 -6.22 4.62
N PHE A 47 16.73 -7.50 4.97
CA PHE A 47 15.82 -8.06 5.95
C PHE A 47 16.48 -8.06 7.34
N GLY A 48 15.82 -7.43 8.31
CA GLY A 48 16.25 -7.45 9.71
C GLY A 48 15.41 -8.47 10.48
N LEU A 49 16.00 -9.62 10.83
CA LEU A 49 15.34 -10.61 11.69
C LEU A 49 16.18 -10.83 12.95
N GLY A 50 15.64 -10.51 14.13
CA GLY A 50 16.24 -10.85 15.42
C GLY A 50 17.61 -10.21 15.72
N GLY A 51 17.85 -8.98 15.27
CA GLY A 51 19.11 -8.27 15.53
C GLY A 51 20.27 -8.62 14.60
N HIS A 52 20.10 -9.60 13.70
CA HIS A 52 21.03 -9.87 12.62
C HIS A 52 20.55 -9.22 11.31
N LEU A 53 21.38 -8.34 10.75
CA LEU A 53 21.24 -7.78 9.40
C LEU A 53 21.55 -8.90 8.39
N TYR A 54 20.53 -9.60 7.89
CA TYR A 54 20.72 -10.53 6.79
C TYR A 54 20.85 -9.70 5.50
N GLY A 55 22.11 -9.41 5.18
CA GLY A 55 22.57 -8.64 4.02
C GLY A 55 22.34 -9.32 2.68
N ILE A 56 21.18 -9.93 2.45
CA ILE A 56 20.63 -10.08 1.10
C ILE A 56 20.01 -8.72 0.77
N GLY A 57 20.86 -7.69 0.74
CA GLY A 57 20.48 -6.42 0.16
C GLY A 57 20.28 -6.71 -1.31
N ILE A 58 19.04 -6.75 -1.81
CA ILE A 58 18.81 -6.84 -3.24
C ILE A 58 19.11 -5.44 -3.76
N PRO A 59 20.32 -5.16 -4.33
CA PRO A 59 20.54 -3.87 -4.95
C PRO A 59 19.48 -3.73 -6.03
N CYS A 60 18.85 -2.56 -6.12
CA CYS A 60 17.94 -2.29 -7.21
C CYS A 60 18.75 -2.36 -8.51
N ILE A 61 18.61 -3.46 -9.27
CA ILE A 61 19.36 -3.67 -10.52
C ILE A 61 19.13 -2.50 -11.47
N PHE A 62 17.93 -1.92 -11.45
CA PHE A 62 17.58 -0.72 -12.21
C PHE A 62 18.41 0.50 -11.82
N ARG A 63 18.64 0.75 -10.52
CA ARG A 63 19.53 1.83 -10.06
C ARG A 63 20.99 1.52 -10.39
N ALA A 64 21.41 0.27 -10.28
CA ALA A 64 22.76 -0.14 -10.63
C ALA A 64 23.05 0.02 -12.14
N SER A 65 22.05 -0.19 -13.00
CA SER A 65 22.21 -0.10 -14.46
C SER A 65 21.93 1.30 -15.02
N THR A 66 20.95 2.03 -14.46
CA THR A 66 20.53 3.33 -14.99
C THR A 66 20.98 4.52 -14.16
N GLY A 67 21.44 4.31 -12.92
CA GLY A 67 21.69 5.37 -11.94
C GLY A 67 20.41 5.95 -11.30
N TYR A 68 19.23 5.64 -11.83
CA TYR A 68 17.96 6.19 -11.39
C TYR A 68 17.24 5.28 -10.39
N ASN A 69 16.48 5.88 -9.47
CA ASN A 69 15.66 5.14 -8.52
C ASN A 69 14.42 4.62 -9.24
N CYS A 70 14.24 3.30 -9.32
CA CYS A 70 12.99 2.79 -9.90
C CYS A 70 11.81 3.12 -8.96
N PRO A 71 10.62 3.42 -9.50
CA PRO A 71 9.47 3.83 -8.70
C PRO A 71 9.07 2.73 -7.70
N ALA A 72 9.18 1.47 -8.10
CA ALA A 72 8.86 0.32 -7.25
C ALA A 72 9.80 0.19 -6.03
N CYS A 73 11.13 0.14 -6.24
CA CYS A 73 12.09 0.04 -5.15
C CYS A 73 12.12 1.30 -4.29
N GLY A 74 11.92 2.49 -4.89
CA GLY A 74 11.78 3.74 -4.14
C GLY A 74 10.54 3.75 -3.24
N MET A 75 9.41 3.19 -3.70
CA MET A 75 8.21 3.03 -2.88
C MET A 75 8.45 2.09 -1.69
N THR A 76 9.04 0.91 -1.90
CA THR A 76 9.34 -0.03 -0.81
C THR A 76 10.23 0.60 0.27
N ARG A 77 11.21 1.41 -0.13
CA ARG A 77 12.11 2.11 0.80
C ARG A 77 11.41 3.23 1.56
N SER A 78 10.51 3.94 0.89
CA SER A 78 9.65 4.94 1.52
C SER A 78 8.72 4.27 2.55
N PHE A 79 8.18 3.09 2.26
CA PHE A 79 7.40 2.28 3.21
C PHE A 79 8.22 1.90 4.45
N ILE A 80 9.49 1.50 4.27
CA ILE A 80 10.39 1.20 5.38
C ILE A 80 10.63 2.46 6.22
N TYR A 81 11.00 3.59 5.61
CA TYR A 81 11.19 4.84 6.34
C TYR A 81 9.92 5.32 7.06
N MET A 82 8.74 5.13 6.48
CA MET A 82 7.46 5.42 7.15
C MET A 82 7.23 4.50 8.35
N SER A 83 7.66 3.23 8.27
CA SER A 83 7.58 2.26 9.37
C SER A 83 8.58 2.59 10.49
N ASP A 84 9.75 3.13 10.12
CA ASP A 84 10.78 3.66 11.03
C ASP A 84 10.40 5.04 11.62
N PHE A 85 9.19 5.54 11.36
CA PHE A 85 8.71 6.89 11.74
C PHE A 85 9.55 8.05 11.17
N ASN A 86 10.39 7.80 10.18
CA ASN A 86 11.22 8.80 9.51
C ASN A 86 10.51 9.35 8.27
N ILE A 87 9.50 10.19 8.51
CA ILE A 87 8.65 10.76 7.45
C ILE A 87 9.46 11.67 6.51
N SER A 88 10.46 12.39 7.03
CA SER A 88 11.29 13.28 6.21
C SER A 88 12.12 12.48 5.21
N ALA A 89 12.75 11.38 5.64
CA ALA A 89 13.47 10.48 4.74
C ALA A 89 12.53 9.77 3.75
N ALA A 90 11.34 9.35 4.20
CA ALA A 90 10.33 8.74 3.33
C ALA A 90 9.88 9.67 2.20
N TRP A 91 9.65 10.95 2.53
CA TRP A 91 9.22 11.98 1.59
C TRP A 91 10.32 12.36 0.60
N ALA A 92 11.57 12.48 1.09
CA ALA A 92 12.73 12.74 0.24
C ALA A 92 13.03 11.58 -0.71
N MET A 93 12.81 10.34 -0.26
CA MET A 93 13.04 9.15 -1.08
C MET A 93 11.97 8.97 -2.16
N ASN A 94 10.69 8.95 -1.78
CA ASN A 94 9.57 8.83 -2.72
C ASN A 94 8.27 9.35 -2.08
N ARG A 95 7.83 10.52 -2.53
CA ARG A 95 6.57 11.15 -2.09
C ARG A 95 5.34 10.29 -2.35
N ALA A 96 5.26 9.64 -3.52
CA ALA A 96 4.14 8.77 -3.86
C ALA A 96 4.10 7.54 -2.94
N GLY A 97 5.26 7.00 -2.59
CA GLY A 97 5.38 5.91 -1.60
C GLY A 97 4.88 6.32 -0.22
N ALA A 98 5.27 7.50 0.27
CA ALA A 98 4.82 7.99 1.58
C ALA A 98 3.29 8.21 1.62
N LEU A 99 2.72 8.80 0.56
CA LEU A 99 1.27 8.99 0.43
C LEU A 99 0.53 7.65 0.35
N LEU A 100 1.06 6.68 -0.40
CA LEU A 100 0.48 5.35 -0.51
C LEU A 100 0.53 4.59 0.81
N TYR A 101 1.60 4.70 1.58
CA TYR A 101 1.70 4.10 2.90
C TYR A 101 0.61 4.65 3.84
N LEU A 102 0.46 5.98 3.87
CA LEU A 102 -0.59 6.63 4.67
C LEU A 102 -1.98 6.16 4.27
N PHE A 103 -2.23 6.04 2.96
CA PHE A 103 -3.48 5.51 2.43
C PHE A 103 -3.75 4.08 2.90
N CYS A 104 -2.75 3.19 2.85
CA CYS A 104 -2.87 1.82 3.35
C CYS A 104 -3.18 1.80 4.86
N VAL A 105 -2.45 2.58 5.65
CA VAL A 105 -2.66 2.65 7.12
C VAL A 105 -4.07 3.14 7.46
N LEU A 106 -4.62 4.11 6.73
CA LEU A 106 -5.99 4.61 6.95
C LEU A 106 -7.06 3.62 6.45
N GLN A 107 -6.79 2.88 5.38
CA GLN A 107 -7.72 1.88 4.86
C GLN A 107 -7.89 0.66 5.77
N ILE A 108 -6.84 0.22 6.44
CA ILE A 108 -6.87 -0.97 7.32
C ILE A 108 -7.96 -0.86 8.40
N PRO A 109 -7.98 0.16 9.29
CA PRO A 109 -9.01 0.26 10.33
C PRO A 109 -10.39 0.51 9.73
N TYR A 110 -10.50 1.29 8.65
CA TYR A 110 -11.78 1.53 7.97
C TYR A 110 -12.41 0.22 7.45
N ARG A 111 -11.62 -0.63 6.79
CA ARG A 111 -12.09 -1.93 6.27
C ARG A 111 -12.42 -2.91 7.39
N ILE A 112 -11.63 -2.93 8.45
CA ILE A 112 -11.94 -3.72 9.65
C ILE A 112 -13.28 -3.26 10.23
N MET A 113 -13.49 -1.95 10.39
CA MET A 113 -14.77 -1.41 10.88
C MET A 113 -15.94 -1.76 9.98
N LEU A 114 -15.81 -1.76 8.65
CA LEU A 114 -16.88 -2.19 7.74
C LEU A 114 -17.24 -3.68 7.89
N ILE A 115 -16.23 -4.53 8.11
CA ILE A 115 -16.43 -5.97 8.32
C ILE A 115 -17.22 -6.21 9.62
N PHE A 116 -16.92 -5.46 10.68
CA PHE A 116 -17.60 -5.59 11.98
C PHE A 116 -18.95 -4.85 12.04
N ASN A 117 -19.05 -3.65 11.45
CA ASN A 117 -20.21 -2.77 11.49
C ASN A 117 -20.78 -2.50 10.09
N ARG A 118 -21.76 -3.31 9.67
CA ARG A 118 -22.40 -3.27 8.33
C ARG A 118 -23.24 -2.02 7.98
N LYS A 119 -23.26 -0.98 8.80
CA LYS A 119 -24.21 0.15 8.66
C LYS A 119 -23.53 1.52 8.46
N ILE A 120 -22.57 1.61 7.54
CA ILE A 120 -21.96 2.91 7.19
C ILE A 120 -22.49 3.34 5.80
N PRO A 121 -23.41 4.32 5.71
CA PRO A 121 -23.93 4.78 4.41
C PRO A 121 -22.87 5.53 3.57
N LEU A 122 -21.71 5.81 4.16
CA LEU A 122 -20.62 6.58 3.54
C LEU A 122 -19.65 5.74 2.70
N GLU A 123 -19.91 4.43 2.53
CA GLU A 123 -19.00 3.51 1.83
C GLU A 123 -18.61 4.00 0.43
N ARG A 124 -19.59 4.51 -0.34
CA ARG A 124 -19.38 4.98 -1.70
C ARG A 124 -18.49 6.23 -1.75
N ILE A 125 -18.66 7.12 -0.77
CA ILE A 125 -17.88 8.36 -0.68
C ILE A 125 -16.43 8.02 -0.34
N VAL A 126 -16.19 7.11 0.62
CA VAL A 126 -14.83 6.71 0.99
C VAL A 126 -14.14 5.94 -0.14
N VAL A 127 -14.87 5.09 -0.87
CA VAL A 127 -14.34 4.41 -2.06
C VAL A 127 -14.00 5.42 -3.15
N ALA A 128 -14.88 6.38 -3.44
CA ALA A 128 -14.64 7.43 -4.44
C ALA A 128 -13.44 8.31 -4.05
N LEU A 129 -13.37 8.76 -2.79
CA LEU A 129 -12.22 9.49 -2.26
C LEU A 129 -10.94 8.68 -2.36
N GLY A 130 -11.00 7.37 -2.07
CA GLY A 130 -9.84 6.51 -2.19
C GLY A 130 -9.36 6.31 -3.63
N ILE A 131 -10.27 6.22 -4.60
CA ILE A 131 -9.93 6.19 -6.03
C ILE A 131 -9.27 7.51 -6.45
N VAL A 132 -9.83 8.65 -6.04
CA VAL A 132 -9.23 9.97 -6.30
C VAL A 132 -7.82 10.06 -5.71
N PHE A 133 -7.65 9.58 -4.48
CA PHE A 133 -6.35 9.57 -3.81
C PHE A 133 -5.33 8.69 -4.55
N LEU A 134 -5.74 7.52 -5.04
CA LEU A 134 -4.89 6.66 -5.86
C LEU A 134 -4.51 7.29 -7.21
N ILE A 135 -5.42 8.03 -7.84
CA ILE A 135 -5.14 8.78 -9.07
C ILE A 135 -4.08 9.86 -8.79
N ILE A 136 -4.21 10.59 -7.67
CA ILE A 136 -3.22 11.59 -7.25
C ILE A 136 -1.86 10.95 -6.97
N ILE A 137 -1.82 9.82 -6.27
CA ILE A 137 -0.58 9.07 -6.03
C ILE A 137 0.05 8.64 -7.35
N GLY A 138 -0.75 8.12 -8.29
CA GLY A 138 -0.31 7.70 -9.60
C GLY A 138 0.27 8.86 -10.42
N SER A 139 -0.40 10.01 -10.44
CA SER A 139 0.09 11.20 -11.14
C SER A 139 1.37 11.75 -10.52
N VAL A 140 1.48 11.77 -9.18
CA VAL A 140 2.72 12.13 -8.48
C VAL A 140 3.84 11.14 -8.79
N ALA A 141 3.56 9.83 -8.82
CA ALA A 141 4.55 8.81 -9.13
C ALA A 141 5.11 8.98 -10.54
N VAL A 142 4.22 9.20 -11.53
CA VAL A 142 4.63 9.49 -12.91
C VAL A 142 5.41 10.78 -12.98
N GLY A 143 4.95 11.85 -12.34
CA GLY A 143 5.66 13.14 -12.30
C GLY A 143 7.05 13.05 -11.67
N GLN A 144 7.20 12.32 -10.55
CA GLN A 144 8.50 12.04 -9.94
C GLN A 144 9.43 11.30 -10.90
N PHE A 145 8.89 10.29 -11.59
CA PHE A 145 9.66 9.51 -12.55
C PHE A 145 10.09 10.35 -13.76
N THR A 146 9.20 11.17 -14.32
CA THR A 146 9.54 12.05 -15.45
C THR A 146 10.59 13.09 -15.08
N VAL A 147 10.50 13.70 -13.90
CA VAL A 147 11.50 14.67 -13.39
C VAL A 147 12.86 14.01 -13.17
N GLN A 148 12.92 12.69 -12.99
CA GLN A 148 14.18 11.98 -12.84
C GLN A 148 14.91 11.76 -14.18
N PHE A 149 14.21 11.84 -15.32
CA PHE A 149 14.80 11.65 -16.65
C PHE A 149 15.22 12.96 -17.35
N PHE A 150 14.83 14.12 -16.82
CA PHE A 150 15.17 15.46 -17.31
C PHE A 150 16.22 16.11 -16.42
#